data_AF-A0A846BIC2-F1
#
_entry.id   AF-A0A846BIC2-F1
#
_cell.length_a   1.000
_cell.length_b   1.000
_cell.length_c   1.000
_cell.angle_alpha   90.00
_cell.angle_beta   90.00
_cell.angle_gamma   90.00
#
_symmetry.space_group_name_H-M   'P 1'
#
loop_
_entity.id
_entity.type
_entity.pdbx_description
1 polymer ?
#
loop_
_entity_poly.entity_id
_entity_poly.type
_entity_poly.pdbx_seq_one_letter_code
_entity_poly.pdbx_strand_id
1 'polypeptide(L)'
;MNQRTHPHYTDKNSTQTLRQGLEEYYAVNPNITDPRKLSPEFAKILLAHDISHVVLGCETNMYDEIKLLPLGFWTSDFKFKDYINTRRDPVIRPAIDIMYDDLVKQHGLLWLYSSILFVLPRLLPEIVVIWLKTRSKRKYYPFLNYESLLDCSLWEIRQEFDLLPFI
;
A
#
# COMPACT_ATOMS: atom_id res chain seq x y z
N MET A 1 -13.83 -21.94 -13.60
CA MET A 1 -12.48 -21.37 -13.79
C MET A 1 -12.61 -19.86 -13.73
N ASN A 2 -12.45 -19.25 -12.55
CA ASN A 2 -12.43 -17.79 -12.44
C ASN A 2 -11.05 -17.33 -12.92
N GLN A 3 -10.98 -16.80 -14.14
CA GLN A 3 -9.85 -15.96 -14.49
C GLN A 3 -9.90 -14.77 -13.53
N ARG A 4 -8.95 -14.70 -12.58
CA ARG A 4 -8.75 -13.49 -11.79
C ARG A 4 -8.26 -12.45 -12.78
N THR A 5 -9.17 -11.63 -13.29
CA THR A 5 -8.83 -10.38 -13.95
C THR A 5 -8.03 -9.57 -12.94
N HIS A 6 -6.76 -9.28 -13.27
CA HIS A 6 -5.94 -8.39 -12.47
C HIS A 6 -6.67 -7.06 -12.29
N PRO A 7 -6.72 -6.48 -11.08
CA PRO A 7 -7.38 -5.20 -10.88
C PRO A 7 -6.77 -4.15 -11.79
N HIS A 8 -7.61 -3.32 -12.41
CA HIS A 8 -7.17 -2.30 -13.36
C HIS A 8 -6.21 -1.31 -12.72
N TYR A 9 -6.38 -1.01 -11.44
CA TYR A 9 -5.44 -0.13 -10.73
C TYR A 9 -4.02 -0.69 -10.69
N THR A 10 -3.80 -2.00 -10.86
CA THR A 10 -2.43 -2.59 -10.88
C THR A 10 -1.71 -2.38 -12.21
N ASP A 11 -2.42 -2.02 -13.29
CA ASP A 11 -1.77 -1.67 -14.56
C ASP A 11 -1.00 -0.35 -14.38
N LYS A 12 0.31 -0.37 -14.63
CA LYS A 12 1.20 0.81 -14.58
C LYS A 12 0.67 2.01 -15.36
N ASN A 13 -0.05 1.77 -16.46
CA ASN A 13 -0.61 2.77 -17.36
C ASN A 13 -2.10 3.05 -17.10
N SER A 14 -2.66 2.60 -15.98
CA SER A 14 -4.06 2.83 -15.65
C SER A 14 -4.41 4.31 -15.68
N THR A 15 -5.46 4.63 -16.44
CA THR A 15 -6.03 5.99 -16.55
C THR A 15 -7.17 6.23 -15.57
N GLN A 16 -7.48 5.26 -14.69
CA GLN A 16 -8.42 5.45 -13.59
C GLN A 16 -7.97 6.63 -12.73
N THR A 17 -8.92 7.38 -12.19
CA THR A 17 -8.59 8.33 -11.11
C THR A 17 -8.18 7.56 -9.86
N LEU A 18 -7.42 8.19 -8.96
CA LEU A 18 -7.10 7.58 -7.67
C LEU A 18 -8.35 7.13 -6.91
N ARG A 19 -9.41 7.95 -6.95
CA ARG A 19 -10.73 7.60 -6.38
C ARG A 19 -11.30 6.32 -6.99
N GLN A 20 -11.30 6.20 -8.32
CA GLN A 20 -11.80 5.00 -9.01
C GLN A 20 -10.96 3.76 -8.68
N GLY A 21 -9.63 3.91 -8.63
CA GLY A 21 -8.74 2.81 -8.25
C GLY A 21 -8.96 2.36 -6.80
N LEU A 22 -9.26 3.30 -5.90
CA LEU A 22 -9.58 2.99 -4.50
C LEU A 22 -10.95 2.31 -4.36
N GLU A 23 -11.94 2.73 -5.14
CA GLU A 23 -13.25 2.06 -5.21
C GLU A 23 -13.11 0.61 -5.72
N GLU A 24 -12.31 0.40 -6.77
CA GLU A 24 -11.99 -0.95 -7.27
C GLU A 24 -11.25 -1.77 -6.21
N TYR A 25 -10.25 -1.20 -5.53
CA TYR A 25 -9.49 -1.85 -4.48
C TYR A 25 -10.40 -2.41 -3.37
N TYR A 26 -11.38 -1.64 -2.89
CA TYR A 26 -12.34 -2.15 -1.90
C TYR A 26 -13.32 -3.17 -2.49
N ALA A 27 -13.69 -3.05 -3.76
CA ALA A 27 -14.59 -3.99 -4.42
C ALA A 27 -13.96 -5.38 -4.60
N VAL A 28 -12.66 -5.45 -4.92
CA VAL A 28 -11.93 -6.71 -5.12
C VAL A 28 -11.44 -7.33 -3.81
N ASN A 29 -11.34 -6.54 -2.74
CA ASN A 29 -10.89 -6.98 -1.42
C ASN A 29 -12.00 -6.84 -0.34
N PRO A 30 -13.12 -7.58 -0.41
CA PRO A 30 -14.25 -7.39 0.50
C PRO A 30 -13.96 -7.72 1.98
N ASN A 31 -12.85 -8.40 2.25
CA ASN A 31 -12.47 -8.84 3.59
C ASN A 31 -11.60 -7.82 4.34
N ILE A 32 -11.12 -6.76 3.68
CA ILE A 32 -10.31 -5.74 4.37
C ILE A 32 -11.23 -4.77 5.11
N THR A 33 -10.76 -4.27 6.25
CA THR A 33 -11.48 -3.26 7.00
C THR A 33 -11.67 -1.99 6.18
N ASP A 34 -12.93 -1.59 6.00
CA ASP A 34 -13.30 -0.34 5.35
C ASP A 34 -13.03 0.85 6.30
N PRO A 35 -12.12 1.78 5.95
CA PRO A 35 -11.78 2.91 6.81
C PRO A 35 -12.97 3.80 7.17
N ARG A 36 -14.03 3.83 6.35
CA ARG A 36 -15.26 4.61 6.62
C ARG A 36 -16.00 4.18 7.87
N LYS A 37 -15.68 2.99 8.42
CA LYS A 37 -16.28 2.43 9.63
C LYS A 37 -15.46 2.72 10.90
N LEU A 38 -14.31 3.36 10.78
CA LEU A 38 -13.37 3.62 11.86
C LEU A 38 -13.46 5.07 12.36
N SER A 39 -12.80 5.36 13.48
CA SER A 39 -12.61 6.75 13.93
C SER A 39 -11.81 7.56 12.89
N PRO A 40 -12.01 8.89 12.80
CA PRO A 40 -11.36 9.72 11.78
C PRO A 40 -9.84 9.58 11.73
N GLU A 41 -9.19 9.49 12.89
CA GLU A 41 -7.75 9.37 13.02
C GLU A 41 -7.24 8.03 12.47
N PHE A 42 -7.99 6.94 12.67
CA PHE A 42 -7.61 5.60 12.21
C PHE A 42 -7.90 5.47 10.73
N ALA A 43 -9.07 5.97 10.32
CA ALA A 43 -9.51 6.00 8.95
C ALA A 43 -8.48 6.70 8.07
N LYS A 44 -7.92 7.82 8.51
CA LYS A 44 -6.92 8.56 7.74
C LYS A 44 -5.65 7.74 7.43
N ILE A 45 -5.15 7.00 8.42
CA ILE A 45 -3.91 6.23 8.25
C ILE A 45 -4.16 4.96 7.44
N LEU A 46 -5.29 4.30 7.67
CA LEU A 46 -5.68 3.13 6.88
C LEU A 46 -5.98 3.51 5.42
N LEU A 47 -6.63 4.65 5.17
CA LEU A 47 -6.84 5.19 3.81
C LEU A 47 -5.51 5.50 3.12
N ALA A 48 -4.56 6.14 3.82
CA ALA A 48 -3.24 6.43 3.26
C ALA A 48 -2.47 5.16 2.89
N HIS A 49 -2.61 4.11 3.72
CA HIS A 49 -2.10 2.78 3.41
C HIS A 49 -2.75 2.18 2.16
N ASP A 50 -4.08 2.14 2.10
CA ASP A 50 -4.83 1.58 0.98
C ASP A 50 -4.55 2.34 -0.33
N ILE A 51 -4.44 3.66 -0.27
CA ILE A 51 -4.01 4.50 -1.40
C ILE A 51 -2.63 4.13 -1.89
N SER A 52 -1.72 3.74 -0.99
CA SER A 52 -0.38 3.31 -1.40
C SER A 52 -0.42 2.03 -2.24
N HIS A 53 -1.33 1.10 -1.97
CA HIS A 53 -1.56 -0.05 -2.87
C HIS A 53 -1.97 0.41 -4.27
N VAL A 54 -2.94 1.32 -4.34
CA VAL A 54 -3.49 1.81 -5.61
C VAL A 54 -2.44 2.59 -6.41
N VAL A 55 -1.75 3.52 -5.76
CA VAL A 55 -0.73 4.38 -6.40
C VAL A 55 0.48 3.55 -6.86
N LEU A 56 0.93 2.59 -6.05
CA LEU A 56 2.11 1.77 -6.33
C LEU A 56 1.78 0.47 -7.08
N GLY A 57 0.52 0.25 -7.44
CA GLY A 57 0.08 -0.93 -8.21
C GLY A 57 0.30 -2.25 -7.48
N CYS A 58 0.22 -2.24 -6.15
CA CYS A 58 0.41 -3.42 -5.30
C CYS A 58 -0.95 -4.09 -5.00
N GLU A 59 -1.01 -5.42 -5.09
CA GLU A 59 -2.16 -6.18 -4.59
C GLU A 59 -2.07 -6.36 -3.06
N THR A 60 -3.02 -7.10 -2.47
CA THR A 60 -3.10 -7.44 -1.03
C THR A 60 -2.49 -8.82 -0.72
N ASN A 61 -1.71 -9.37 -1.66
CA ASN A 61 -1.00 -10.63 -1.44
C ASN A 61 0.22 -10.41 -0.53
N MET A 62 0.70 -11.45 0.16
CA MET A 62 1.81 -11.32 1.13
C MET A 62 3.10 -10.73 0.52
N TYR A 63 3.34 -10.94 -0.78
CA TYR A 63 4.50 -10.37 -1.45
C TYR A 63 4.41 -8.84 -1.50
N ASP A 64 3.27 -8.34 -1.96
CA ASP A 64 3.01 -6.92 -2.13
C ASP A 64 2.84 -6.20 -0.80
N GLU A 65 2.22 -6.81 0.20
CA GLU A 65 2.13 -6.27 1.57
C GLU A 65 3.53 -6.00 2.16
N ILE A 66 4.45 -6.96 2.04
CA ILE A 66 5.83 -6.80 2.56
C ILE A 66 6.63 -5.82 1.69
N LYS A 67 6.40 -5.81 0.37
CA LYS A 67 7.04 -4.87 -0.58
C LYS A 67 6.58 -3.42 -0.35
N LEU A 68 5.31 -3.22 0.00
CA LEU A 68 4.70 -1.90 0.11
C LEU A 68 5.38 -1.05 1.19
N LEU A 69 5.77 -1.66 2.31
CA LEU A 69 6.37 -0.95 3.44
C LEU A 69 7.69 -0.23 3.06
N PRO A 70 8.76 -0.91 2.57
CA PRO A 70 9.97 -0.23 2.13
C PRO A 70 9.72 0.67 0.92
N LEU A 71 8.84 0.29 -0.01
CA LEU A 71 8.53 1.10 -1.18
C LEU A 71 7.88 2.43 -0.78
N GLY A 72 6.91 2.41 0.13
CA GLY A 72 6.25 3.58 0.70
C GLY A 72 7.24 4.50 1.40
N PHE A 73 8.16 3.98 2.20
CA PHE A 73 9.20 4.80 2.85
C PHE A 73 10.12 5.54 1.86
N TRP A 74 10.35 4.94 0.68
CA TRP A 74 11.24 5.50 -0.33
C TRP A 74 10.53 6.32 -1.41
N THR A 75 9.21 6.26 -1.51
CA THR A 75 8.44 6.94 -2.56
C THR A 75 7.43 7.95 -2.03
N SER A 76 7.05 7.87 -0.75
CA SER A 76 6.17 8.83 -0.06
C SER A 76 6.93 9.71 0.92
N ASP A 77 6.29 10.77 1.41
CA ASP A 77 6.83 11.62 2.49
C ASP A 77 6.79 10.94 3.88
N PHE A 78 6.07 9.82 4.02
CA PHE A 78 5.99 9.03 5.25
C PHE A 78 7.23 8.15 5.43
N LYS A 79 8.03 8.41 6.47
CA LYS A 79 9.31 7.73 6.70
C LYS A 79 9.21 6.71 7.83
N PHE A 80 10.27 5.90 7.96
CA PHE A 80 10.39 4.91 9.02
C PHE A 80 10.21 5.52 10.43
N LYS A 81 10.69 6.75 10.66
CA LYS A 81 10.48 7.46 11.92
C LYS A 81 9.00 7.69 12.21
N ASP A 82 8.24 8.08 11.20
CA ASP A 82 6.80 8.33 11.30
C ASP A 82 6.06 7.03 11.61
N TYR A 83 6.42 5.93 10.93
CA TYR A 83 5.91 4.59 11.24
C TYR A 83 6.17 4.17 12.70
N ILE A 84 7.37 4.40 13.22
CA ILE A 84 7.68 4.10 14.63
C ILE A 84 6.87 4.98 15.58
N ASN A 85 6.63 6.25 15.24
CA ASN A 85 5.79 7.14 16.04
C ASN A 85 4.33 6.66 16.02
N THR A 86 3.78 6.35 14.85
CA THR A 86 2.45 5.75 14.64
C THR A 86 2.26 4.46 15.45
N ARG A 87 3.27 3.58 15.49
CA ARG A 87 3.26 2.34 16.29
C ARG A 87 3.26 2.59 17.81
N ARG A 88 3.89 3.68 18.26
CA ARG A 88 4.01 4.03 19.68
C ARG A 88 2.83 4.85 20.19
N ASP A 89 2.12 5.53 19.28
CA ASP A 89 0.94 6.30 19.61
C ASP A 89 -0.19 5.35 20.02
N PRO A 90 -0.67 5.40 21.29
CA PRO A 90 -1.72 4.52 21.77
C PRO A 90 -3.07 4.80 21.08
N VAL A 91 -3.25 5.98 20.51
CA VAL A 91 -4.43 6.34 19.74
C VAL A 91 -4.36 5.64 18.39
N ILE A 92 -3.24 5.70 17.68
CA ILE A 92 -3.14 5.21 16.29
C ILE A 92 -2.85 3.71 16.18
N ARG A 93 -2.13 3.13 17.15
CA ARG A 93 -1.75 1.71 17.17
C ARG A 93 -2.89 0.73 16.83
N PRO A 94 -4.14 0.90 17.28
CA PRO A 94 -5.26 0.03 16.93
C PRO A 94 -5.48 -0.12 15.42
N ALA A 95 -5.17 0.90 14.60
CA ALA A 95 -5.30 0.79 13.14
C ALA A 95 -4.37 -0.30 12.57
N ILE A 96 -3.15 -0.40 13.09
CA ILE A 96 -2.18 -1.42 12.68
C ILE A 96 -2.57 -2.79 13.22
N ASP A 97 -3.10 -2.85 14.44
CA ASP A 97 -3.56 -4.09 15.05
C ASP A 97 -4.76 -4.68 14.27
N ILE A 98 -5.67 -3.83 13.76
CA ILE A 98 -6.78 -4.25 12.87
C ILE A 98 -6.27 -4.89 11.58
N MET A 99 -5.29 -4.28 10.91
CA MET A 99 -4.72 -4.84 9.67
C MET A 99 -4.10 -6.22 9.91
N TYR A 100 -3.40 -6.38 11.03
CA TYR A 100 -2.83 -7.67 11.43
C TYR A 100 -3.92 -8.70 11.77
N ASP A 101 -4.95 -8.29 12.50
CA ASP A 101 -6.07 -9.14 12.86
C ASP A 101 -6.85 -9.62 11.64
N ASP A 102 -7.05 -8.77 10.63
CA ASP A 102 -7.71 -9.14 9.37
C ASP A 102 -6.90 -10.21 8.62
N LEU A 103 -5.58 -10.04 8.52
CA LEU A 103 -4.68 -11.04 7.91
C LEU A 103 -4.71 -12.38 8.67
N VAL A 104 -4.67 -12.33 10.00
CA VAL A 104 -4.71 -13.53 10.84
C VAL A 104 -6.07 -14.22 10.76
N LYS A 105 -7.18 -13.48 10.76
CA LYS A 105 -8.53 -14.05 10.61
C LYS A 105 -8.71 -14.70 9.24
N GLN A 106 -8.18 -14.09 8.18
CA GLN A 106 -8.36 -14.58 6.82
C GLN A 106 -7.55 -15.84 6.52
N HIS A 107 -6.32 -15.93 7.02
CA HIS A 107 -5.38 -16.97 6.59
C HIS A 107 -4.77 -17.81 7.73
N GLY A 108 -4.85 -17.34 8.98
CA GLY A 108 -4.27 -18.00 10.14
C GLY A 108 -2.78 -17.70 10.35
N LEU A 109 -2.33 -17.83 11.61
CA LEU A 109 -0.96 -17.50 12.03
C LEU A 109 0.12 -18.38 11.35
N LEU A 110 -0.11 -19.69 11.21
CA LEU A 110 0.85 -20.60 10.59
C LEU A 110 1.11 -20.24 9.12
N TRP A 111 0.04 -19.93 8.39
CA TRP A 111 0.13 -19.47 7.01
C TRP A 111 0.88 -18.13 6.93
N LEU A 112 0.59 -17.18 7.83
CA LEU A 112 1.25 -15.88 7.86
C LEU A 112 2.78 -16.01 7.99
N TYR A 113 3.25 -16.72 9.03
CA TYR A 113 4.70 -16.88 9.25
C TYR A 113 5.38 -17.67 8.14
N SER A 114 4.75 -18.74 7.64
CA SER A 114 5.29 -19.51 6.52
C SER A 114 5.38 -18.67 5.25
N SER A 115 4.35 -17.87 4.94
CA SER A 115 4.31 -17.01 3.76
C SER A 115 5.41 -15.94 3.81
N ILE A 116 5.64 -15.32 4.97
CA ILE A 116 6.75 -14.38 5.18
C ILE A 116 8.10 -15.07 4.88
N LEU A 117 8.32 -16.28 5.42
CA LEU A 117 9.55 -17.03 5.22
C LEU A 117 9.81 -17.38 3.74
N PHE A 118 8.76 -17.66 2.96
CA PHE A 118 8.88 -17.96 1.53
C PHE A 118 9.04 -16.69 0.66
N VAL A 119 8.42 -15.58 1.05
CA VAL A 119 8.45 -14.31 0.31
C VAL A 119 9.78 -13.60 0.47
N LEU A 120 10.33 -13.55 1.69
CA LEU A 120 11.51 -12.75 2.01
C LEU A 120 12.72 -13.02 1.09
N PRO A 121 13.15 -14.26 0.83
CA PRO A 121 14.29 -14.52 -0.04
C PRO A 121 14.12 -14.00 -1.47
N ARG A 122 12.89 -14.00 -1.99
CA ARG A 122 12.56 -13.50 -3.33
C ARG A 122 12.51 -11.97 -3.35
N LEU A 123 12.00 -11.36 -2.29
CA LEU A 123 11.78 -9.93 -2.21
C LEU A 123 13.08 -9.15 -1.91
N LEU A 124 14.03 -9.74 -1.17
CA LEU A 124 15.27 -9.05 -0.78
C LEU A 124 16.07 -8.48 -1.97
N PRO A 125 16.34 -9.21 -3.07
CA PRO A 125 16.98 -8.63 -4.24
C PRO A 125 16.19 -7.47 -4.86
N GLU A 126 14.87 -7.56 -4.88
CA GLU A 126 14.01 -6.50 -5.41
C GLU A 126 14.07 -5.24 -4.54
N ILE A 127 14.05 -5.39 -3.21
CA ILE A 127 14.24 -4.28 -2.26
C ILE A 127 15.55 -3.53 -2.52
N VAL A 128 16.65 -4.25 -2.79
CA VAL A 128 17.94 -3.63 -3.12
C VAL A 128 17.85 -2.83 -4.43
N VAL A 129 17.20 -3.38 -5.46
CA VAL A 129 16.99 -2.68 -6.73
C VAL A 129 16.10 -1.44 -6.54
N ILE A 130 15.01 -1.56 -5.77
CA ILE A 130 14.13 -0.44 -5.45
C ILE A 130 14.94 0.66 -4.76
N TRP A 131 15.70 0.32 -3.72
CA TRP A 131 16.56 1.27 -3.00
C TRP A 131 17.56 1.98 -3.93
N LEU A 132 18.24 1.24 -4.80
CA LEU A 132 19.18 1.81 -5.76
C LEU A 132 18.53 2.81 -6.72
N LYS A 133 17.28 2.56 -7.12
CA LYS A 133 16.49 3.44 -7.99
C LYS A 133 15.89 4.64 -7.23
N THR A 134 15.58 4.50 -5.95
CA THR A 134 14.96 5.58 -5.16
C THR A 134 15.97 6.50 -4.48
N ARG A 135 17.23 6.07 -4.28
CA ARG A 135 18.26 6.86 -3.57
C ARG A 135 18.58 8.23 -4.18
N SER A 136 18.29 8.44 -5.47
CA SER A 136 18.54 9.72 -6.17
C SER A 136 17.27 10.58 -6.35
N LYS A 137 16.13 10.13 -5.83
CA LYS A 137 14.85 10.84 -5.98
C LYS A 137 14.75 12.06 -5.07
N ARG A 138 14.01 13.07 -5.56
CA ARG A 138 13.72 14.32 -4.85
C ARG A 138 12.23 14.60 -4.65
N LYS A 139 11.34 13.87 -5.34
CA LYS A 139 9.90 14.03 -5.25
C LYS A 139 9.28 12.84 -4.53
N TYR A 140 8.38 13.13 -3.60
CA TYR A 140 7.67 12.16 -2.79
C TYR A 140 6.18 12.47 -2.88
N TYR A 141 5.35 11.44 -3.00
CA TYR A 141 3.91 11.66 -2.95
C TYR A 141 3.46 11.91 -1.49
N PRO A 142 2.46 12.79 -1.27
CA PRO A 142 1.95 13.07 0.06
C PRO A 142 1.15 11.89 0.61
N PHE A 143 1.71 11.16 1.58
CA PHE A 143 1.09 9.97 2.15
C PHE A 143 -0.19 10.31 2.92
N LEU A 144 -0.16 11.34 3.78
CA LEU A 144 -1.32 11.74 4.60
C LEU A 144 -2.16 12.86 3.99
N ASN A 145 -1.68 13.53 2.94
CA ASN A 145 -2.37 14.65 2.30
C ASN A 145 -2.71 14.29 0.84
N TYR A 146 -3.32 13.12 0.66
CA TYR A 146 -3.63 12.53 -0.64
C TYR A 146 -4.87 13.14 -1.30
N GLU A 147 -5.64 13.97 -0.59
CA GLU A 147 -6.95 14.46 -1.02
C GLU A 147 -6.88 15.24 -2.34
N SER A 148 -5.79 15.97 -2.57
CA SER A 148 -5.56 16.69 -3.83
C SER A 148 -5.30 15.78 -5.02
N LEU A 149 -4.98 14.50 -4.79
CA LEU A 149 -4.68 13.51 -5.83
C LEU A 149 -5.90 12.65 -6.21
N LEU A 150 -7.00 12.72 -5.45
CA LEU A 150 -8.15 11.81 -5.61
C LEU A 150 -8.74 11.82 -7.03
N ASP A 151 -8.77 12.99 -7.66
CA ASP A 151 -9.38 13.18 -8.98
C ASP A 151 -8.32 13.19 -10.11
N CYS A 152 -7.04 13.02 -9.79
CA CYS A 152 -5.96 12.83 -10.76
C CYS A 152 -5.92 11.37 -11.24
N SER A 153 -5.49 11.14 -12.48
CA SER A 153 -5.30 9.78 -12.98
C SER A 153 -4.10 9.10 -12.31
N LEU A 154 -4.16 7.78 -12.15
CA LEU A 154 -3.05 6.99 -11.60
C LEU A 154 -1.79 7.13 -12.47
N TRP A 155 -1.94 7.15 -13.79
CA TRP A 155 -0.83 7.40 -14.70
C TRP A 155 -0.15 8.75 -14.45
N GLU A 156 -0.91 9.84 -14.29
CA GLU A 156 -0.36 11.17 -13.99
C GLU A 156 0.37 11.19 -12.64
N ILE A 157 -0.25 10.64 -11.58
CA ILE A 157 0.37 10.55 -10.25
C ILE A 157 1.69 9.77 -10.33
N ARG A 158 1.68 8.62 -11.00
CA ARG A 158 2.87 7.77 -11.14
C ARG A 158 3.95 8.43 -11.97
N GLN A 159 3.59 9.23 -12.97
CA GLN A 159 4.55 10.00 -13.74
C GLN A 159 5.13 11.15 -12.90
N GLU A 160 4.28 11.90 -12.17
CA GLU A 160 4.68 13.06 -11.37
C GLU A 160 5.70 12.71 -10.27
N PHE A 161 5.50 11.56 -9.62
CA PHE A 161 6.34 11.06 -8.52
C PHE A 161 7.36 9.99 -8.96
N ASP A 162 7.57 9.83 -10.27
CA ASP A 162 8.51 8.88 -10.89
C ASP A 162 8.30 7.41 -10.45
N LEU A 163 7.06 6.98 -10.22
CA LEU A 163 6.70 5.67 -9.64
C LEU A 163 6.66 4.53 -10.66
N LEU A 164 6.55 4.86 -11.96
CA LEU A 164 6.48 3.87 -13.05
C LEU A 164 7.58 2.77 -13.03
N PRO A 165 8.84 3.02 -12.64
CA PRO A 165 9.88 1.99 -12.62
C PRO A 165 9.73 0.89 -11.55
N PHE A 166 8.69 0.98 -10.70
CA PHE A 166 8.45 0.08 -9.55
C PHE A 166 7.16 -0.75 -9.69
N ILE A 167 6.40 -0.49 -10.76
CA ILE A 167 5.12 -1.12 -11.13
C ILE A 167 5.34 -1.93 -12.41
#